data_AF-A0A5N1ILI8-F1
#
_entry.id   AF-A0A5N1ILI8-F1
#
_cell.length_a   1.000
_cell.length_b   1.000
_cell.length_c   1.000
_cell.angle_alpha   90.00
_cell.angle_beta   90.00
_cell.angle_gamma   90.00
#
_symmetry.space_group_name_H-M   'P 1'
#
loop_
_entity.id
_entity.type
_entity.pdbx_description
1 polymer ?
#
loop_
_entity_poly.entity_id
_entity_poly.type
_entity_poly.pdbx_seq_one_letter_code
_entity_poly.pdbx_strand_id
1 'polypeptide(L)'
;MKNFCSGAAMALLMVVLSVADADAQRFSRRKAYNSVGFHLNAMNYFGDIVPESDFTSLRFKSTRPNIGVSYTRRFTPRISVRAALAWGRITGDDAKSASVDEAENRPRFIRNLSFRNDIKELSFVGTFDLFENRGNYLKRPDFSPYAFAGVAVFAHNPKAEYRGEFVALQPLGTEGQNLDDSSDPLGNYDDPYSRIQIAIPFGLGVKYKLDKNWDLGFEIGWRKTFTDYLDDVSGFYADPVALAANNPLSAALADRSGEQPLGPQVGWGQYNDQRGDRTDKDWYIVTGFNLTYILPQKGRSPKFR
;
A
#
# COMPACT_ATOMS: atom_id res chain seq x y z
N MET A 1 1.95 -37.36 -4.64
CA MET A 1 2.79 -36.35 -5.31
C MET A 1 2.92 -35.02 -4.57
N LYS A 2 1.98 -34.61 -3.69
CA LYS A 2 2.08 -33.36 -2.90
C LYS A 2 3.21 -33.34 -1.83
N ASN A 3 3.59 -34.49 -1.28
CA ASN A 3 4.57 -34.57 -0.18
C ASN A 3 6.04 -34.49 -0.66
N PHE A 4 6.31 -34.75 -1.95
CA PHE A 4 7.67 -34.73 -2.50
C PHE A 4 8.15 -33.31 -2.84
N CYS A 5 7.23 -32.44 -3.28
CA CYS A 5 7.52 -31.02 -3.52
C CYS A 5 7.83 -30.23 -2.24
N SER A 6 7.20 -30.59 -1.12
CA SER A 6 7.46 -29.92 0.18
C SER A 6 8.87 -30.22 0.71
N GLY A 7 9.32 -31.48 0.63
CA GLY A 7 10.67 -31.87 1.05
C GLY A 7 11.77 -31.23 0.22
N ALA A 8 11.58 -31.14 -1.10
CA ALA A 8 12.51 -30.46 -2.00
C ALA A 8 12.61 -28.95 -1.72
N ALA A 9 11.47 -28.28 -1.48
CA ALA A 9 11.46 -26.86 -1.11
C ALA A 9 12.14 -26.59 0.24
N MET A 10 11.95 -27.48 1.23
CA MET A 10 12.55 -27.36 2.56
C MET A 10 14.06 -27.59 2.52
N ALA A 11 14.52 -28.58 1.73
CA ALA A 11 15.94 -28.81 1.50
C ALA A 11 16.59 -27.63 0.75
N LEU A 12 15.92 -27.08 -0.25
CA LEU A 12 16.37 -25.89 -0.98
C LEU A 12 16.48 -24.67 -0.04
N LEU A 13 15.50 -24.47 0.84
CA LEU A 13 15.50 -23.40 1.84
C LEU A 13 16.65 -23.58 2.84
N MET A 14 16.92 -24.80 3.32
CA MET A 14 18.05 -25.08 4.21
C MET A 14 19.41 -24.88 3.52
N VAL A 15 19.52 -25.20 2.23
CA VAL A 15 20.73 -24.92 1.44
C VAL A 15 20.91 -23.41 1.27
N VAL A 16 19.84 -22.64 0.99
CA VAL A 16 19.91 -21.17 0.88
C VAL A 16 20.30 -20.53 2.21
N LEU A 17 19.75 -21.00 3.34
CA LEU A 17 20.09 -20.50 4.67
C LEU A 17 21.55 -20.81 5.05
N SER A 18 22.05 -22.01 4.75
CA SER A 18 23.44 -22.39 5.05
C SER A 18 24.48 -21.66 4.18
N VAL A 19 24.15 -21.36 2.92
CA VAL A 19 25.01 -20.51 2.06
C VAL A 19 25.05 -19.07 2.56
N ALA A 20 23.94 -18.54 3.11
CA ALA A 20 23.90 -17.21 3.72
C ALA A 20 24.80 -17.12 4.97
N ASP A 21 24.85 -18.17 5.79
CA ASP A 21 25.72 -18.25 6.97
C ASP A 21 27.22 -18.25 6.60
N ALA A 22 27.60 -18.95 5.52
CA ALA A 22 28.99 -19.01 5.07
C ALA A 22 29.52 -17.66 4.56
N ASP A 23 28.71 -16.88 3.85
CA ASP A 23 29.07 -15.53 3.38
C ASP A 23 29.04 -14.50 4.52
N ALA A 24 28.14 -14.66 5.50
CA ALA A 24 28.08 -13.82 6.70
C ALA A 24 29.36 -13.92 7.55
N GLN A 25 30.01 -15.09 7.58
CA GLN A 25 31.27 -15.30 8.33
C GLN A 25 32.48 -14.55 7.75
N ARG A 26 32.49 -14.23 6.45
CA ARG A 26 33.55 -13.40 5.81
C ARG A 26 33.28 -11.90 5.92
N PHE A 27 32.05 -11.50 6.23
CA PHE A 27 31.66 -10.12 6.41
C PHE A 27 31.86 -9.68 7.88
N SER A 28 33.01 -9.06 8.16
CA SER A 28 33.29 -8.52 9.50
C SER A 28 32.21 -7.51 9.93
N ARG A 29 31.78 -7.57 11.20
CA ARG A 29 30.87 -6.59 11.84
C ARG A 29 31.30 -5.12 11.65
N ARG A 30 32.59 -4.86 11.37
CA ARG A 30 33.14 -3.53 11.07
C ARG A 30 32.76 -2.97 9.69
N LYS A 31 32.21 -3.80 8.80
CA LYS A 31 31.75 -3.42 7.46
C LYS A 31 30.25 -3.16 7.41
N ALA A 32 29.49 -3.68 8.38
CA ALA A 32 28.09 -3.33 8.59
C ALA A 32 28.00 -1.84 8.97
N TYR A 33 26.98 -1.13 8.49
CA TYR A 33 26.72 0.26 8.89
C TYR A 33 25.22 0.50 8.98
N ASN A 34 24.90 1.62 9.62
CA ASN A 34 23.54 2.11 9.75
C ASN A 34 23.36 3.30 8.83
N SER A 35 22.15 3.46 8.32
CA SER A 35 21.75 4.70 7.68
C SER A 35 20.36 5.10 8.13
N VAL A 36 20.10 6.40 8.05
CA VAL A 36 18.78 6.99 8.22
C VAL A 36 18.37 7.60 6.90
N GLY A 37 17.09 7.56 6.58
CA GLY A 37 16.59 8.04 5.30
C GLY A 37 15.32 8.86 5.46
N PHE A 38 15.14 9.80 4.55
CA PHE A 38 13.91 10.53 4.32
C PHE A 38 13.33 10.11 2.96
N HIS A 39 12.00 9.98 2.88
CA HIS A 39 11.29 9.53 1.70
C HIS A 39 10.29 10.58 1.25
N LEU A 40 10.27 10.86 -0.05
CA LEU A 40 9.24 11.67 -0.70
C LEU A 40 8.70 10.89 -1.89
N ASN A 41 7.45 10.46 -1.77
CA ASN A 41 6.83 9.54 -2.69
C ASN A 41 5.48 10.04 -3.20
N ALA A 42 5.05 9.42 -4.28
CA ALA A 42 3.75 9.52 -4.90
C ALA A 42 3.00 8.19 -4.64
N MET A 43 1.79 8.29 -4.11
CA MET A 43 0.87 7.17 -3.89
C MET A 43 -0.23 7.17 -4.93
N ASN A 44 -0.54 5.98 -5.45
CA ASN A 44 -1.60 5.73 -6.41
C ASN A 44 -2.38 4.49 -5.94
N TYR A 45 -3.70 4.58 -5.94
CA TYR A 45 -4.61 3.53 -5.50
C TYR A 45 -5.16 2.75 -6.70
N PHE A 46 -5.35 1.44 -6.51
CA PHE A 46 -5.94 0.52 -7.46
C PHE A 46 -6.92 -0.40 -6.73
N GLY A 47 -8.14 -0.51 -7.23
CA GLY A 47 -9.22 -1.32 -6.67
C GLY A 47 -10.57 -0.94 -7.28
N ASP A 48 -11.67 -1.11 -6.56
CA ASP A 48 -13.04 -1.04 -7.10
C ASP A 48 -13.41 0.30 -7.74
N ILE A 49 -12.98 1.42 -7.15
CA ILE A 49 -13.18 2.77 -7.72
C ILE A 49 -12.15 3.09 -8.84
N VAL A 50 -10.98 2.44 -8.84
CA VAL A 50 -9.90 2.68 -9.82
C VAL A 50 -9.29 1.35 -10.30
N PRO A 51 -9.97 0.62 -11.21
CA PRO A 51 -9.57 -0.74 -11.56
C PRO A 51 -8.52 -0.81 -12.69
N GLU A 52 -8.35 0.26 -13.47
CA GLU A 52 -7.33 0.30 -14.52
C GLU A 52 -5.92 0.40 -13.91
N SER A 53 -5.19 -0.72 -13.96
CA SER A 53 -3.77 -0.80 -13.62
C SER A 53 -2.89 -0.54 -14.85
N ASP A 54 -3.16 0.52 -15.61
CA ASP A 54 -2.30 0.86 -16.74
C ASP A 54 -1.07 1.62 -16.23
N PHE A 55 0.09 0.94 -16.22
CA PHE A 55 1.39 1.46 -15.74
C PHE A 55 1.82 2.75 -16.45
N THR A 56 1.35 2.97 -17.67
CA THR A 56 1.57 4.18 -18.48
C THR A 56 0.64 5.32 -18.07
N SER A 57 -0.48 5.02 -17.42
CA SER A 57 -1.44 5.97 -16.86
C SER A 57 -1.07 6.29 -15.40
N LEU A 58 0.10 6.91 -15.21
CA LEU A 58 0.31 7.74 -14.02
C LEU A 58 -0.72 8.87 -14.08
N ARG A 59 -1.95 8.60 -13.61
CA ARG A 59 -3.02 9.59 -13.56
C ARG A 59 -2.63 10.61 -12.49
N PHE A 60 -1.86 11.62 -12.90
CA PHE A 60 -1.39 12.72 -12.05
C PHE A 60 -2.50 13.35 -11.20
N LYS A 61 -3.76 13.29 -11.67
CA LYS A 61 -4.95 13.76 -10.96
C LYS A 61 -5.25 12.97 -9.67
N SER A 62 -4.95 11.68 -9.63
CA SER A 62 -5.19 10.78 -8.48
C SER A 62 -3.92 10.50 -7.67
N THR A 63 -2.75 10.90 -8.18
CA THR A 63 -1.49 10.83 -7.44
C THR A 63 -1.51 11.75 -6.23
N ARG A 64 -1.06 11.25 -5.08
CA ARG A 64 -1.00 12.01 -3.82
C ARG A 64 0.37 11.86 -3.16
N PRO A 65 0.83 12.87 -2.40
CA PRO A 65 2.13 12.79 -1.76
C PRO A 65 2.13 11.81 -0.57
N ASN A 66 3.28 11.21 -0.33
CA ASN A 66 3.62 10.40 0.82
C ASN A 66 5.01 10.80 1.30
N ILE A 67 5.16 10.93 2.61
CA ILE A 67 6.43 11.23 3.24
C ILE A 67 6.75 10.14 4.25
N GLY A 68 8.03 9.91 4.48
CA GLY A 68 8.44 8.92 5.46
C GLY A 68 9.86 9.09 5.94
N VAL A 69 10.18 8.36 6.99
CA VAL A 69 11.53 8.23 7.54
C VAL A 69 11.87 6.76 7.69
N SER A 70 13.14 6.41 7.55
CA SER A 70 13.58 5.03 7.73
C SER A 70 14.90 4.93 8.47
N TYR A 71 15.10 3.79 9.10
CA TYR A 71 16.37 3.32 9.59
C TYR A 71 16.73 2.02 8.87
N THR A 72 17.92 1.98 8.28
CA THR A 72 18.41 0.82 7.54
C THR A 72 19.68 0.28 8.20
N ARG A 73 19.69 -1.01 8.47
CA ARG A 73 20.87 -1.75 8.91
C ARG A 73 21.33 -2.66 7.79
N ARG A 74 22.60 -2.50 7.40
CA ARG A 74 23.25 -3.42 6.48
C ARG A 74 23.87 -4.59 7.23
N PHE A 75 23.54 -5.82 6.82
CA PHE A 75 24.03 -7.05 7.46
C PHE A 75 25.03 -7.81 6.61
N THR A 76 24.84 -7.84 5.29
CA THR A 76 25.73 -8.56 4.37
C THR A 76 26.14 -7.66 3.20
N PRO A 77 27.04 -8.14 2.32
CA PRO A 77 27.41 -7.41 1.11
C PRO A 77 26.26 -7.04 0.18
N ARG A 78 25.13 -7.76 0.25
CA ARG A 78 23.94 -7.54 -0.61
C ARG A 78 22.64 -7.32 0.15
N ILE A 79 22.57 -7.70 1.43
CA ILE A 79 21.33 -7.69 2.20
C ILE A 79 21.39 -6.60 3.27
N SER A 80 20.35 -5.76 3.26
CA SER A 80 20.05 -4.81 4.33
C SER A 80 18.61 -4.99 4.78
N VAL A 81 18.31 -4.58 6.00
CA VAL A 81 16.95 -4.52 6.53
C VAL A 81 16.62 -3.06 6.84
N ARG A 82 15.45 -2.63 6.40
CA ARG A 82 14.91 -1.29 6.59
C ARG A 82 13.64 -1.34 7.42
N ALA A 83 13.61 -0.57 8.50
CA ALA A 83 12.39 -0.21 9.20
C ALA A 83 11.99 1.20 8.76
N ALA A 84 10.72 1.43 8.41
CA ALA A 84 10.24 2.71 7.93
C ALA A 84 8.88 3.08 8.54
N LEU A 85 8.71 4.37 8.80
CA LEU A 85 7.42 4.99 9.11
C LEU A 85 7.06 5.90 7.95
N ALA A 86 5.86 5.74 7.41
CA ALA A 86 5.36 6.57 6.32
C ALA A 86 3.95 7.07 6.60
N TRP A 87 3.66 8.26 6.11
CA TRP A 87 2.33 8.83 6.09
C TRP A 87 2.05 9.39 4.71
N GLY A 88 0.93 8.98 4.12
CA GLY A 88 0.49 9.49 2.84
C GLY A 88 -1.02 9.40 2.70
N ARG A 89 -1.47 9.87 1.54
CA ARG A 89 -2.88 9.89 1.18
C ARG A 89 -3.09 9.09 -0.09
N ILE A 90 -4.24 8.43 -0.18
CA ILE A 90 -4.78 7.93 -1.43
C ILE A 90 -6.15 8.54 -1.67
N THR A 91 -6.55 8.63 -2.93
CA THR A 91 -7.87 9.11 -3.34
C THR A 91 -8.32 8.37 -4.59
N GLY A 92 -9.61 8.13 -4.70
CA GLY A 92 -10.26 7.63 -5.91
C GLY A 92 -11.57 8.37 -6.12
N ASP A 93 -11.99 8.46 -7.37
CA ASP A 93 -13.19 9.17 -7.78
C ASP A 93 -13.73 8.53 -9.07
N ASP A 94 -14.91 7.93 -8.99
CA ASP A 94 -15.57 7.27 -10.11
C ASP A 94 -15.75 8.22 -11.30
N ALA A 95 -16.10 9.48 -11.06
CA ALA A 95 -16.32 10.45 -12.12
C ALA A 95 -15.03 10.82 -12.88
N LYS A 96 -13.86 10.57 -12.27
CA LYS A 96 -12.55 10.80 -12.89
C LYS A 96 -11.91 9.52 -13.46
N SER A 97 -12.29 8.36 -12.92
CA SER A 97 -11.74 7.07 -13.32
C SER A 97 -12.54 6.41 -14.43
N ALA A 98 -13.84 6.67 -14.52
CA ALA A 98 -14.73 6.13 -15.53
C ALA A 98 -15.06 7.17 -16.62
N SER A 99 -15.22 6.72 -17.87
CA SER A 99 -15.75 7.51 -18.98
C SER A 99 -17.18 7.07 -19.33
N VAL A 100 -18.03 8.03 -19.72
CA VAL A 100 -19.40 7.76 -20.20
C VAL A 100 -19.38 7.03 -21.56
N ASP A 101 -18.32 7.24 -22.33
CA ASP A 101 -18.18 6.71 -23.69
C ASP A 101 -17.80 5.22 -23.72
N GLU A 102 -17.39 4.66 -22.58
CA GLU A 102 -17.02 3.26 -22.42
C GLU A 102 -18.11 2.51 -21.65
N ALA A 103 -18.79 1.60 -22.34
CA ALA A 103 -19.94 0.88 -21.80
C ALA A 103 -19.62 0.10 -20.50
N GLU A 104 -18.39 -0.39 -20.35
CA GLU A 104 -17.90 -1.09 -19.16
C GLU A 104 -17.73 -0.17 -17.94
N ASN A 105 -17.42 1.11 -18.18
CA ASN A 105 -17.19 2.12 -17.16
C ASN A 105 -18.46 2.86 -16.72
N ARG A 106 -19.52 2.79 -17.53
CA ARG A 106 -20.78 3.50 -17.31
C ARG A 106 -21.43 3.26 -15.94
N PRO A 107 -21.50 2.02 -15.38
CA PRO A 107 -22.06 1.80 -14.05
C PRO A 107 -21.28 2.50 -12.93
N ARG A 108 -19.93 2.49 -13.00
CA ARG A 108 -19.07 3.22 -12.06
C ARG A 108 -19.28 4.72 -12.16
N PHE A 109 -19.31 5.24 -13.39
CA PHE A 109 -19.58 6.66 -13.61
C PHE A 109 -20.92 7.09 -12.98
N ILE A 110 -21.99 6.31 -13.17
CA ILE A 110 -23.30 6.60 -12.59
C ILE A 110 -23.26 6.52 -11.06
N ARG A 111 -22.61 5.52 -10.47
CA ARG A 111 -22.45 5.34 -9.02
C ARG A 111 -21.82 6.56 -8.32
N ASN A 112 -20.87 7.23 -8.97
CA ASN A 112 -20.31 8.52 -8.52
C ASN A 112 -19.69 8.52 -7.11
N LEU A 113 -19.03 7.43 -6.70
CA LEU A 113 -18.35 7.39 -5.41
C LEU A 113 -17.00 8.11 -5.50
N SER A 114 -16.63 8.73 -4.39
CA SER A 114 -15.33 9.37 -4.24
C SER A 114 -14.86 9.22 -2.81
N PHE A 115 -13.58 8.92 -2.64
CA PHE A 115 -12.99 8.76 -1.33
C PHE A 115 -11.61 9.41 -1.21
N ARG A 116 -11.26 9.66 0.04
CA ARG A 116 -9.95 10.11 0.48
C ARG A 116 -9.59 9.31 1.72
N ASN A 117 -8.42 8.67 1.69
CA ASN A 117 -7.96 7.85 2.79
C ASN A 117 -6.51 8.22 3.16
N ASP A 118 -6.28 8.48 4.44
CA ASP A 118 -4.94 8.77 4.98
C ASP A 118 -4.35 7.49 5.56
N ILE A 119 -3.24 7.02 4.96
CA ILE A 119 -2.55 5.79 5.33
C ILE A 119 -1.32 6.14 6.17
N LYS A 120 -1.24 5.54 7.36
CA LYS A 120 -0.04 5.56 8.21
C LYS A 120 0.55 4.16 8.23
N GLU A 121 1.76 3.98 7.75
CA GLU A 121 2.41 2.68 7.55
C GLU A 121 3.65 2.55 8.44
N LEU A 122 3.78 1.42 9.12
CA LEU A 122 5.03 0.91 9.68
C LEU A 122 5.45 -0.32 8.89
N SER A 123 6.62 -0.27 8.26
CA SER A 123 7.12 -1.37 7.42
C SER A 123 8.49 -1.87 7.82
N PHE A 124 8.69 -3.18 7.66
CA PHE A 124 9.95 -3.89 7.83
C PHE A 124 10.27 -4.64 6.54
N VAL A 125 11.34 -4.23 5.87
CA VAL A 125 11.62 -4.65 4.50
C VAL A 125 13.07 -5.10 4.39
N GLY A 126 13.29 -6.27 3.79
CA GLY A 126 14.59 -6.71 3.33
C GLY A 126 14.89 -6.12 1.96
N THR A 127 16.07 -5.53 1.77
CA THR A 127 16.55 -5.04 0.49
C THR A 127 17.71 -5.90 0.01
N PHE A 128 17.67 -6.33 -1.25
CA PHE A 128 18.72 -7.08 -1.92
C PHE A 128 19.35 -6.24 -3.02
N ASP A 129 20.59 -5.80 -2.81
CA ASP A 129 21.38 -5.06 -3.79
C ASP A 129 21.96 -6.02 -4.85
N LEU A 130 21.74 -5.72 -6.14
CA LEU A 130 22.22 -6.55 -7.26
C LEU A 130 23.74 -6.57 -7.33
N PHE A 131 24.37 -5.41 -7.11
CA PHE A 131 25.82 -5.28 -7.07
C PHE A 131 26.34 -5.43 -5.65
N GLU A 132 27.26 -6.36 -5.50
CA GLU A 132 27.85 -6.65 -4.22
C GLU A 132 28.85 -5.58 -3.78
N ASN A 133 28.74 -5.12 -2.53
CA ASN A 133 29.75 -4.27 -1.92
C ASN A 133 30.46 -4.99 -0.76
N ARG A 134 31.62 -5.58 -1.01
CA ARG A 134 32.43 -6.25 0.04
C ARG A 134 33.22 -5.27 0.93
N GLY A 135 33.22 -3.99 0.58
CA GLY A 135 33.93 -2.93 1.27
C GLY A 135 33.16 -2.33 2.44
N ASN A 136 33.71 -1.27 3.00
CA ASN A 136 32.98 -0.39 3.93
C ASN A 136 32.11 0.60 3.13
N TYR A 137 31.39 1.47 3.83
CA TYR A 137 30.51 2.46 3.21
C TYR A 137 31.23 3.41 2.22
N LEU A 138 32.55 3.61 2.35
CA LEU A 138 33.35 4.45 1.45
C LEU A 138 33.59 3.82 0.07
N LYS A 139 33.66 2.49 0.01
CA LYS A 139 33.90 1.71 -1.23
C LYS A 139 32.62 1.23 -1.89
N ARG A 140 31.49 1.91 -1.64
CA ARG A 140 30.22 1.53 -2.24
C ARG A 140 30.15 1.89 -3.73
N PRO A 141 29.50 1.04 -4.55
CA PRO A 141 29.23 1.32 -5.96
C PRO A 141 28.51 2.66 -6.11
N ASP A 142 28.78 3.35 -7.22
CA ASP A 142 28.16 4.64 -7.48
C ASP A 142 26.70 4.49 -7.94
N PHE A 143 26.38 3.38 -8.60
CA PHE A 143 25.02 3.01 -9.00
C PHE A 143 24.73 1.57 -8.57
N SER A 144 23.59 1.34 -7.93
CA SER A 144 23.19 0.02 -7.41
C SER A 144 21.69 -0.21 -7.52
N PRO A 145 21.25 -1.00 -8.51
CA PRO A 145 19.89 -1.53 -8.53
C PRO A 145 19.66 -2.48 -7.35
N TYR A 146 18.44 -2.51 -6.85
CA TYR A 146 18.04 -3.41 -5.78
C TYR A 146 16.57 -3.79 -5.89
N ALA A 147 16.24 -4.94 -5.32
CA ALA A 147 14.87 -5.36 -5.09
C ALA A 147 14.59 -5.32 -3.59
N PHE A 148 13.32 -5.20 -3.22
CA PHE A 148 12.92 -5.26 -1.82
C PHE A 148 11.60 -5.99 -1.64
N ALA A 149 11.44 -6.62 -0.47
CA ALA A 149 10.19 -7.26 -0.05
C ALA A 149 10.12 -7.30 1.48
N GLY A 150 8.91 -7.29 2.04
CA GLY A 150 8.75 -7.31 3.49
C GLY A 150 7.31 -7.38 3.95
N VAL A 151 7.10 -6.89 5.17
CA VAL A 151 5.79 -6.81 5.83
C VAL A 151 5.53 -5.39 6.30
N ALA A 152 4.28 -4.98 6.28
CA ALA A 152 3.83 -3.70 6.78
C ALA A 152 2.55 -3.85 7.59
N VAL A 153 2.40 -3.00 8.59
CA VAL A 153 1.13 -2.74 9.29
C VAL A 153 0.76 -1.31 8.98
N PHE A 154 -0.47 -1.09 8.55
CA PHE A 154 -0.95 0.24 8.23
C PHE A 154 -2.29 0.53 8.89
N ALA A 155 -2.48 1.78 9.28
CA ALA A 155 -3.75 2.33 9.73
C ALA A 155 -4.35 3.18 8.61
N HIS A 156 -5.62 2.97 8.30
CA HIS A 156 -6.37 3.68 7.27
C HIS A 156 -7.75 4.11 7.79
N ASN A 157 -8.31 5.15 7.19
CA ASN A 157 -9.65 5.66 7.53
C ASN A 157 -10.23 6.37 6.30
N PRO A 158 -10.96 5.64 5.43
CA PRO A 158 -11.54 6.23 4.24
C PRO A 158 -12.61 7.25 4.63
N LYS A 159 -12.65 8.33 3.87
CA LYS A 159 -13.57 9.46 4.04
C LYS A 159 -14.14 9.88 2.69
N ALA A 160 -15.42 10.23 2.64
CA ALA A 160 -16.01 10.89 1.49
C ALA A 160 -16.26 12.36 1.78
N GLU A 161 -16.28 13.19 0.73
CA GLU A 161 -16.72 14.57 0.83
C GLU A 161 -18.24 14.64 0.70
N TYR A 162 -18.90 15.19 1.71
CA TYR A 162 -20.33 15.43 1.73
C TYR A 162 -20.58 16.90 2.07
N ARG A 163 -21.19 17.66 1.14
CA ARG A 163 -21.52 19.09 1.32
C ARG A 163 -20.34 19.96 1.81
N GLY A 164 -19.13 19.66 1.36
CA GLY A 164 -17.90 20.40 1.70
C GLY A 164 -17.17 19.92 2.96
N GLU A 165 -17.69 18.89 3.65
CA GLU A 165 -17.03 18.28 4.81
C GLU A 165 -16.60 16.82 4.53
N PHE A 166 -15.44 16.42 5.07
CA PHE A 166 -14.96 15.05 4.96
C PHE A 166 -15.49 14.18 6.11
N VAL A 167 -16.43 13.28 5.79
CA VAL A 167 -17.06 12.36 6.74
C VAL A 167 -16.36 11.01 6.68
N ALA A 168 -16.08 10.41 7.85
CA ALA A 168 -15.48 9.08 7.93
C ALA A 168 -16.50 8.00 7.57
N LEU A 169 -16.12 7.07 6.70
CA LEU A 169 -17.04 6.07 6.15
C LEU A 169 -17.18 4.81 7.01
N GLN A 170 -16.07 4.32 7.56
CA GLN A 170 -16.05 3.12 8.40
C GLN A 170 -17.11 3.11 9.53
N PRO A 171 -17.34 4.22 10.27
CA PRO A 171 -18.37 4.24 11.31
C PRO A 171 -19.80 4.31 10.78
N LEU A 172 -20.00 4.71 9.52
CA LEU A 172 -21.32 4.80 8.91
C LEU A 172 -21.82 3.43 8.44
N GLY A 173 -20.90 2.56 8.00
CA GLY A 173 -21.22 1.23 7.48
C GLY A 173 -22.10 1.31 6.24
N THR A 174 -21.56 1.86 5.15
CA THR A 174 -22.32 2.15 3.91
C THR A 174 -22.75 0.91 3.13
N GLU A 175 -22.24 -0.28 3.47
CA GLU A 175 -22.66 -1.56 2.88
C GLU A 175 -23.49 -2.40 3.87
N GLY A 176 -24.01 -1.76 4.92
CA GLY A 176 -24.87 -2.44 5.91
C GLY A 176 -24.14 -3.01 7.12
N GLN A 177 -22.85 -2.68 7.31
CA GLN A 177 -22.03 -3.26 8.40
C GLN A 177 -22.55 -2.97 9.82
N ASN A 178 -23.42 -1.97 9.98
CA ASN A 178 -24.03 -1.60 11.26
C ASN A 178 -25.54 -1.90 11.32
N LEU A 179 -26.06 -2.68 10.37
CA LEU A 179 -27.47 -3.06 10.32
C LEU A 179 -27.68 -4.45 10.93
N ASP A 180 -28.90 -4.70 11.42
CA ASP A 180 -29.26 -6.00 11.95
C ASP A 180 -29.43 -7.03 10.81
N ASP A 181 -29.03 -8.28 11.04
CA ASP A 181 -29.16 -9.41 10.10
C ASP A 181 -30.59 -9.60 9.56
N SER A 182 -31.61 -9.15 10.31
CA SER A 182 -33.01 -9.19 9.87
C SER A 182 -33.29 -8.35 8.62
N SER A 183 -32.45 -7.33 8.37
CA SER A 183 -32.50 -6.47 7.20
C SER A 183 -31.64 -6.99 6.04
N ASP A 184 -31.09 -8.20 6.18
CA ASP A 184 -30.31 -8.88 5.16
C ASP A 184 -30.68 -10.37 5.01
N PRO A 185 -31.81 -10.66 4.33
CA PRO A 185 -32.24 -12.03 4.09
C PRO A 185 -31.24 -12.92 3.33
N LEU A 186 -30.24 -12.32 2.67
CA LEU A 186 -29.26 -13.02 1.83
C LEU A 186 -27.90 -13.23 2.51
N GLY A 187 -27.66 -12.65 3.69
CA GLY A 187 -26.39 -12.79 4.41
C GLY A 187 -25.20 -12.13 3.70
N ASN A 188 -25.44 -11.01 3.05
CA ASN A 188 -24.48 -10.16 2.37
C ASN A 188 -23.91 -9.01 3.21
N TYR A 189 -24.40 -8.70 4.41
CA TYR A 189 -23.79 -7.66 5.25
C TYR A 189 -22.51 -8.21 5.90
N ASP A 190 -21.39 -7.56 5.61
CA ASP A 190 -20.11 -7.88 6.25
C ASP A 190 -20.02 -7.18 7.61
N ASP A 191 -19.24 -7.74 8.54
CA ASP A 191 -18.91 -7.05 9.79
C ASP A 191 -18.13 -5.74 9.52
N PRO A 192 -18.20 -4.74 10.43
CA PRO A 192 -17.40 -3.53 10.32
C PRO A 192 -15.90 -3.84 10.20
N TYR A 193 -15.29 -3.38 9.11
CA TYR A 193 -13.89 -3.67 8.82
C TYR A 193 -12.93 -2.96 9.80
N SER A 194 -11.78 -3.60 10.04
CA SER A 194 -10.70 -3.02 10.84
C SER A 194 -9.97 -1.92 10.06
N ARG A 195 -9.71 -0.81 10.76
CA ARG A 195 -8.86 0.30 10.27
C ARG A 195 -7.36 0.00 10.36
N ILE A 196 -6.97 -1.08 11.05
CA ILE A 196 -5.57 -1.53 11.13
C ILE A 196 -5.47 -2.82 10.34
N GLN A 197 -4.59 -2.83 9.35
CA GLN A 197 -4.46 -3.90 8.38
C GLN A 197 -2.98 -4.21 8.13
N ILE A 198 -2.73 -5.37 7.54
CA ILE A 198 -1.39 -5.79 7.11
C ILE A 198 -1.25 -5.65 5.60
N ALA A 199 -0.03 -5.41 5.14
CA ALA A 199 0.32 -5.40 3.72
C ALA A 199 1.68 -6.07 3.48
N ILE A 200 1.88 -6.55 2.26
CA ILE A 200 3.17 -7.04 1.77
C ILE A 200 3.73 -5.99 0.80
N PRO A 201 4.66 -5.12 1.26
CA PRO A 201 5.41 -4.25 0.37
C PRO A 201 6.47 -5.03 -0.40
N PHE A 202 6.54 -4.83 -1.72
CA PHE A 202 7.62 -5.32 -2.56
C PHE A 202 7.86 -4.41 -3.76
N GLY A 203 9.04 -4.46 -4.34
CA GLY A 203 9.36 -3.59 -5.46
C GLY A 203 10.81 -3.59 -5.88
N LEU A 204 11.12 -2.61 -6.72
CA LEU A 204 12.43 -2.39 -7.30
C LEU A 204 12.88 -0.96 -7.05
N GLY A 205 14.17 -0.76 -6.97
CA GLY A 205 14.75 0.56 -6.86
C GLY A 205 16.16 0.63 -7.40
N VAL A 206 16.65 1.86 -7.50
CA VAL A 206 18.04 2.17 -7.85
C VAL A 206 18.59 3.13 -6.83
N LYS A 207 19.82 2.91 -6.36
CA LYS A 207 20.57 3.83 -5.49
C LYS A 207 21.70 4.45 -6.29
N TYR A 208 21.87 5.74 -6.14
CA TYR A 208 22.99 6.51 -6.65
C TYR A 208 23.74 7.15 -5.49
N LYS A 209 25.05 6.97 -5.45
CA LYS A 209 25.92 7.55 -4.43
C LYS A 209 26.18 9.03 -4.76
N LEU A 210 25.60 9.92 -3.97
CA LEU A 210 25.83 11.37 -4.13
C LEU A 210 27.17 11.80 -3.53
N ASP A 211 27.54 11.25 -2.37
CA ASP A 211 28.77 11.60 -1.66
C ASP A 211 29.23 10.42 -0.78
N LYS A 212 30.30 10.58 0.01
CA LYS A 212 30.80 9.59 0.97
C LYS A 212 29.76 9.16 2.00
N ASN A 213 28.75 9.98 2.30
CA ASN A 213 27.75 9.68 3.31
C ASN A 213 26.30 9.78 2.83
N TRP A 214 26.07 10.22 1.59
CA TRP A 214 24.74 10.42 1.03
C TRP A 214 24.48 9.48 -0.15
N ASP A 215 23.32 8.86 -0.14
CA ASP A 215 22.76 8.11 -1.26
C ASP A 215 21.39 8.71 -1.63
N LEU A 216 21.14 8.85 -2.93
CA LEU A 216 19.84 9.15 -3.50
C LEU A 216 19.29 7.89 -4.14
N GLY A 217 18.11 7.46 -3.76
CA GLY A 217 17.42 6.34 -4.39
C GLY A 217 16.14 6.76 -5.06
N PHE A 218 15.73 5.95 -6.02
CA PHE A 218 14.40 5.97 -6.62
C PHE A 218 13.79 4.57 -6.46
N GLU A 219 12.54 4.49 -6.00
CA GLU A 219 11.82 3.25 -5.76
C GLU A 219 10.47 3.26 -6.47
N ILE A 220 10.08 2.10 -6.99
CA ILE A 220 8.70 1.75 -7.35
C ILE A 220 8.35 0.52 -6.53
N GLY A 221 7.30 0.60 -5.72
CA GLY A 221 6.86 -0.54 -4.93
C GLY A 221 5.36 -0.67 -4.81
N TRP A 222 4.93 -1.92 -4.91
CA TRP A 222 3.55 -2.36 -4.74
C TRP A 222 3.32 -2.77 -3.29
N ARG A 223 2.14 -2.44 -2.76
CA ARG A 223 1.66 -2.94 -1.48
C ARG A 223 0.44 -3.79 -1.77
N LYS A 224 0.63 -5.10 -1.71
CA LYS A 224 -0.50 -6.04 -1.71
C LYS A 224 -1.17 -5.96 -0.35
N THR A 225 -2.44 -5.58 -0.32
CA THR A 225 -3.23 -5.61 0.91
C THR A 225 -4.10 -6.86 0.97
N PHE A 226 -4.77 -7.06 2.09
CA PHE A 226 -5.70 -8.17 2.32
C PHE A 226 -7.09 -7.65 2.68
N THR A 227 -7.37 -6.40 2.34
CA THR A 227 -8.64 -5.73 2.56
C THR A 227 -9.11 -5.15 1.24
N ASP A 228 -10.41 -4.98 1.16
CA ASP A 228 -11.09 -4.29 0.07
C ASP A 228 -11.58 -2.91 0.48
N TYR A 229 -11.38 -2.55 1.75
CA TYR A 229 -11.99 -1.38 2.34
C TYR A 229 -11.00 -0.19 2.38
N LEU A 230 -10.03 -0.10 1.46
CA LEU A 230 -9.22 1.12 1.34
C LEU A 230 -10.05 2.27 0.78
N ASP A 231 -11.03 1.96 -0.06
CA ASP A 231 -11.95 2.91 -0.67
C ASP A 231 -13.38 2.86 -0.08
N ASP A 232 -13.61 1.94 0.86
CA ASP A 232 -14.91 1.65 1.51
C ASP A 232 -15.92 0.93 0.59
N VAL A 233 -15.44 0.22 -0.43
CA VAL A 233 -16.27 -0.53 -1.40
C VAL A 233 -15.80 -1.99 -1.47
N SER A 234 -16.69 -2.96 -1.32
CA SER A 234 -16.31 -4.37 -1.41
C SER A 234 -17.44 -5.27 -1.92
N GLY A 235 -18.62 -5.13 -1.34
CA GLY A 235 -19.70 -6.09 -1.51
C GLY A 235 -20.84 -5.57 -2.37
N PHE A 236 -22.01 -5.60 -1.75
CA PHE A 236 -23.28 -5.26 -2.38
C PHE A 236 -23.88 -4.03 -1.72
N TYR A 237 -24.79 -3.37 -2.41
CA TYR A 237 -25.59 -2.32 -1.81
C TYR A 237 -26.50 -2.92 -0.72
N ALA A 238 -26.48 -2.30 0.45
CA ALA A 238 -27.45 -2.58 1.50
C ALA A 238 -28.80 -1.94 1.21
N ASP A 239 -29.84 -2.39 1.91
CA ASP A 239 -31.19 -1.84 1.75
C ASP A 239 -31.16 -0.33 2.09
N PRO A 240 -31.45 0.56 1.12
CA PRO A 240 -31.36 2.00 1.33
C PRO A 240 -32.35 2.49 2.40
N VAL A 241 -33.48 1.80 2.60
CA VAL A 241 -34.47 2.15 3.63
C VAL A 241 -33.93 1.81 5.01
N ALA A 242 -33.35 0.62 5.17
CA ALA A 242 -32.73 0.19 6.43
C ALA A 242 -31.51 1.08 6.77
N LEU A 243 -30.66 1.38 5.79
CA LEU A 243 -29.54 2.30 5.96
C LEU A 243 -30.00 3.69 6.39
N ALA A 244 -31.03 4.25 5.75
CA ALA A 244 -31.54 5.58 6.07
C ALA A 244 -32.19 5.64 7.46
N ALA A 245 -32.85 4.55 7.88
CA ALA A 245 -33.44 4.42 9.21
C ALA A 245 -32.37 4.37 10.32
N ASN A 246 -31.23 3.71 10.06
CA ASN A 246 -30.10 3.66 10.99
C ASN A 246 -29.31 4.98 11.00
N ASN A 247 -28.91 5.44 9.82
CA ASN A 247 -28.20 6.71 9.65
C ASN A 247 -28.44 7.29 8.24
N PRO A 248 -29.13 8.44 8.11
CA PRO A 248 -29.37 9.08 6.82
C PRO A 248 -28.10 9.40 6.02
N LEU A 249 -26.98 9.67 6.69
CA LEU A 249 -25.69 9.90 6.02
C LEU A 249 -25.12 8.62 5.43
N SER A 250 -25.36 7.46 6.04
CA SER A 250 -24.89 6.18 5.51
C SER A 250 -25.58 5.88 4.17
N ALA A 251 -26.90 6.04 4.10
CA ALA A 251 -27.65 5.90 2.85
C ALA A 251 -27.20 6.89 1.76
N ALA A 252 -26.97 8.16 2.14
CA ALA A 252 -26.54 9.20 1.19
C ALA A 252 -25.11 8.99 0.66
N LEU A 253 -24.24 8.33 1.42
CA LEU A 253 -22.86 8.04 1.01
C LEU A 253 -22.68 6.64 0.42
N ALA A 254 -23.63 5.73 0.65
CA ALA A 254 -23.69 4.43 0.02
C ALA A 254 -23.94 4.55 -1.49
N ASP A 255 -24.89 5.41 -1.90
CA ASP A 255 -25.23 5.69 -3.29
C ASP A 255 -25.23 7.21 -3.56
N ARG A 256 -24.32 7.67 -4.43
CA ARG A 256 -24.15 9.08 -4.82
C ARG A 256 -24.57 9.39 -6.26
N SER A 257 -25.29 8.46 -6.89
CA SER A 257 -25.79 8.59 -8.26
C SER A 257 -26.70 9.81 -8.47
N GLY A 258 -27.42 10.23 -7.42
CA GLY A 258 -28.27 11.42 -7.45
C GLY A 258 -27.52 12.76 -7.58
N GLU A 259 -26.20 12.77 -7.40
CA GLU A 259 -25.35 13.98 -7.46
C GLU A 259 -24.74 14.21 -8.86
N GLN A 260 -25.02 13.35 -9.85
CA GLN A 260 -24.44 13.43 -11.19
C GLN A 260 -25.06 14.55 -12.05
N PRO A 261 -24.26 15.28 -12.87
CA PRO A 261 -24.76 16.32 -13.78
C PRO A 261 -25.62 15.80 -14.93
N LEU A 262 -25.57 14.50 -15.24
CA LEU A 262 -26.32 13.86 -16.35
C LEU A 262 -27.82 13.67 -16.05
N GLY A 263 -28.30 14.20 -14.93
CA GLY A 263 -29.67 14.04 -14.44
C GLY A 263 -29.71 13.05 -13.27
N PRO A 264 -30.57 13.28 -12.26
CA PRO A 264 -30.65 12.44 -11.07
C PRO A 264 -31.08 11.01 -11.45
N GLN A 265 -30.13 10.07 -11.48
CA GLN A 265 -30.42 8.63 -11.50
C GLN A 265 -30.56 8.14 -10.05
N VAL A 266 -31.45 8.78 -9.29
CA VAL A 266 -31.63 8.52 -7.86
C VAL A 266 -32.03 7.06 -7.65
N GLY A 267 -31.29 6.37 -6.79
CA GLY A 267 -31.54 4.97 -6.47
C GLY A 267 -30.96 4.01 -7.49
N TRP A 268 -29.79 4.31 -8.05
CA TRP A 268 -29.07 3.37 -8.91
C TRP A 268 -28.63 2.12 -8.15
N GLY A 269 -28.19 2.26 -6.90
CA GLY A 269 -27.87 1.12 -6.04
C GLY A 269 -29.12 0.59 -5.32
N GLN A 270 -29.66 -0.55 -5.76
CA GLN A 270 -30.73 -1.25 -5.05
C GLN A 270 -30.16 -2.34 -4.14
N TYR A 271 -30.96 -2.81 -3.18
CA TYR A 271 -30.56 -3.91 -2.30
C TYR A 271 -30.02 -5.09 -3.13
N ASN A 272 -28.84 -5.58 -2.75
CA ASN A 272 -28.14 -6.70 -3.36
C ASN A 272 -27.58 -6.45 -4.78
N ASP A 273 -27.65 -5.22 -5.29
CA ASP A 273 -26.87 -4.86 -6.48
C ASP A 273 -25.37 -4.85 -6.17
N GLN A 274 -24.54 -5.16 -7.17
CA GLN A 274 -23.09 -5.15 -7.00
C GLN A 274 -22.59 -3.72 -6.74
N ARG A 275 -21.94 -3.52 -5.59
CA ARG A 275 -21.30 -2.26 -5.22
C ARG A 275 -19.79 -2.31 -5.44
N GLY A 276 -19.14 -3.42 -5.11
CA GLY A 276 -17.72 -3.70 -5.33
C GLY A 276 -17.47 -5.15 -5.76
N ASP A 277 -16.22 -5.58 -5.74
CA ASP A 277 -15.85 -6.98 -5.98
C ASP A 277 -15.02 -7.55 -4.83
N ARG A 278 -15.71 -8.27 -3.93
CA ARG A 278 -15.12 -9.02 -2.81
C ARG A 278 -13.97 -9.96 -3.18
N THR A 279 -13.86 -10.37 -4.44
CA THR A 279 -12.80 -11.29 -4.89
C THR A 279 -11.53 -10.56 -5.29
N ASP A 280 -11.65 -9.29 -5.69
CA ASP A 280 -10.50 -8.41 -5.84
C ASP A 280 -10.12 -7.87 -4.46
N LYS A 281 -8.87 -7.47 -4.28
CA LYS A 281 -8.41 -6.85 -3.04
C LYS A 281 -7.63 -5.63 -3.43
N ASP A 282 -7.81 -4.55 -2.70
CA ASP A 282 -7.16 -3.29 -3.00
C ASP A 282 -5.62 -3.36 -2.98
N TRP A 283 -5.02 -2.58 -3.88
CA TRP A 283 -3.58 -2.32 -3.92
C TRP A 283 -3.30 -0.83 -3.89
N TYR A 284 -2.10 -0.49 -3.45
CA TYR A 284 -1.55 0.83 -3.74
C TYR A 284 -0.08 0.75 -4.11
N ILE A 285 0.32 1.63 -5.02
CA ILE A 285 1.68 1.77 -5.50
C ILE A 285 2.28 3.03 -4.88
N VAL A 286 3.51 2.89 -4.40
CA VAL A 286 4.33 3.98 -3.90
C VAL A 286 5.55 4.10 -4.78
N THR A 287 5.68 5.24 -5.45
CA THR A 287 6.80 5.55 -6.34
C THR A 287 7.46 6.84 -5.89
N GLY A 288 8.78 6.89 -5.73
CA GLY A 288 9.40 8.11 -5.24
C GLY A 288 10.88 8.06 -5.01
N PHE A 289 11.37 9.13 -4.36
CA PHE A 289 12.78 9.33 -4.05
C PHE A 289 13.04 9.10 -2.57
N ASN A 290 14.18 8.49 -2.28
CA ASN A 290 14.71 8.37 -0.93
C ASN A 290 16.06 9.06 -0.84
N LEU A 291 16.26 9.87 0.20
CA LEU A 291 17.56 10.47 0.51
C LEU A 291 18.07 9.82 1.79
N THR A 292 19.20 9.13 1.69
CA THR A 292 19.75 8.30 2.77
C THR A 292 21.09 8.85 3.24
N TYR A 293 21.22 9.09 4.54
CA TYR A 293 22.45 9.46 5.21
C TYR A 293 23.04 8.27 5.97
N ILE A 294 24.27 7.90 5.64
CA ILE A 294 25.01 6.81 6.29
C ILE A 294 25.70 7.33 7.54
N LEU A 295 25.39 6.70 8.67
CA LEU A 295 25.98 6.98 9.97
C LEU A 295 27.43 6.45 10.01
N PRO A 296 28.45 7.32 10.06
CA PRO A 296 29.83 6.88 10.13
C PRO A 296 30.08 6.08 11.40
N GLN A 297 30.71 4.91 11.28
CA GLN A 297 31.19 4.20 12.45
C GLN A 297 32.48 4.86 12.95
N LYS A 298 32.44 5.41 14.18
CA LYS A 298 33.67 5.84 14.87
C LYS A 298 34.54 4.60 15.11
N GLY A 299 35.64 4.49 14.38
CA GLY A 299 36.66 3.48 14.65
C GLY A 299 37.22 3.71 16.05
N ARG A 300 37.09 2.73 16.95
CA ARG A 300 37.95 2.67 18.13
C ARG A 300 39.35 2.30 17.61
N SER A 301 40.18 3.30 17.36
CA SER A 301 41.61 3.08 17.22
C SER A 301 42.13 2.50 18.54
N PRO A 302 42.91 1.41 18.52
CA PRO A 302 43.62 0.99 19.72
C PRO A 302 44.49 2.16 20.17
N LYS A 303 44.31 2.61 21.41
CA LYS A 303 45.28 3.50 22.06
C LYS A 303 46.51 2.64 22.30
N PHE A 304 47.51 2.75 21.42
CA PHE A 304 48.85 2.28 21.77
C PHE A 304 49.31 3.15 22.94
N ARG A 305 49.58 2.50 24.07
CA ARG A 305 49.98 3.13 25.32
C ARG A 305 51.44 2.82 25.57
#